data_AF-A0A348VCL3-F1
#
_entry.id   AF-A0A348VCL3-F1
#
_cell.length_a   1.000
_cell.length_b   1.000
_cell.length_c   1.000
_cell.angle_alpha   90.00
_cell.angle_beta   90.00
_cell.angle_gamma   90.00
#
_symmetry.space_group_name_H-M   'P 1'
#
loop_
_entity.id
_entity.type
_entity.pdbx_description
1 polymer ?
#
loop_
_entity_poly.entity_id
_entity_poly.type
_entity_poly.pdbx_seq_one_letter_code
_entity_poly.pdbx_strand_id
1 'polypeptide(L)'
;MKIDYKKLFLLGFGFMGISVVWALYNADVPVILQSQFGMSNFATGWIMNIDNIFAVTLIPIIAAYSDKVSTKIGRRMPFIITGMPLMAVFFALVPWIPLF
;
A
#
# COMPACT_ATOMS: atom_id res chain seq x y z
N MET A 1 26.17 -17.56 2.70
CA MET A 1 24.90 -17.13 3.33
C MET A 1 23.89 -18.27 3.21
N LYS A 2 23.36 -18.83 4.31
CA LYS A 2 22.28 -19.82 4.26
C LYS A 2 20.95 -19.08 4.13
N ILE A 3 20.23 -19.28 3.03
CA ILE A 3 18.90 -18.70 2.81
C ILE A 3 17.91 -19.48 3.67
N ASP A 4 17.15 -18.76 4.49
CA ASP A 4 16.07 -19.33 5.28
C ASP A 4 14.80 -19.37 4.41
N TYR A 5 14.49 -20.55 3.87
CA TYR A 5 13.34 -20.75 2.97
C TYR A 5 12.00 -20.37 3.60
N LYS A 6 11.85 -20.50 4.93
CA LYS A 6 10.62 -20.07 5.63
C LYS A 6 10.45 -18.55 5.57
N LYS A 7 11.55 -17.80 5.79
CA LYS A 7 11.54 -16.34 5.69
C LYS A 7 11.29 -15.87 4.26
N LEU A 8 11.87 -16.57 3.27
CA LEU A 8 11.64 -16.27 1.86
C LEU A 8 10.16 -16.47 1.50
N PHE A 9 9.57 -17.57 1.94
CA PHE A 9 8.15 -17.84 1.73
C PHE A 9 7.25 -16.79 2.39
N LEU A 10 7.51 -16.44 3.65
CA LEU A 10 6.78 -15.38 4.37
C LEU A 10 6.87 -14.02 3.68
N LEU A 11 8.06 -13.65 3.20
CA LEU A 11 8.27 -12.41 2.46
C LEU A 11 7.51 -12.42 1.12
N GLY A 12 7.57 -13.54 0.39
CA GLY A 12 6.84 -13.72 -0.85
C GLY A 12 5.33 -13.67 -0.66
N PHE A 13 4.81 -14.27 0.41
CA PHE A 13 3.40 -14.22 0.75
C PHE A 13 2.91 -12.80 1.07
N GLY A 14 3.71 -12.03 1.82
CA GLY A 14 3.43 -10.61 2.08
C GLY A 14 3.40 -9.78 0.79
N PHE A 15 4.36 -10.01 -0.10
CA PHE A 15 4.40 -9.32 -1.39
C PHE A 15 3.21 -9.67 -2.28
N MET A 16 2.83 -10.96 -2.33
CA MET A 16 1.65 -11.43 -3.05
C MET A 16 0.37 -10.71 -2.58
N GLY A 17 0.18 -10.58 -1.26
CA GLY A 17 -0.97 -9.85 -0.71
C GLY A 17 -1.03 -8.40 -1.16
N ILE A 18 0.10 -7.68 -1.09
CA ILE A 18 0.20 -6.30 -1.55
C ILE A 18 -0.10 -6.19 -3.06
N SER A 19 0.39 -7.12 -3.88
CA SER A 19 0.13 -7.12 -5.32
C SER A 19 -1.35 -7.31 -5.65
N VAL A 20 -2.04 -8.20 -4.95
CA VAL A 20 -3.49 -8.40 -5.13
C VAL A 20 -4.27 -7.13 -4.76
N VAL A 21 -3.96 -6.54 -3.60
CA VAL A 21 -4.62 -5.30 -3.16
C VAL A 21 -4.37 -4.15 -4.13
N TRP A 22 -3.15 -4.02 -4.64
CA TRP A 22 -2.79 -2.97 -5.59
C TRP A 22 -3.54 -3.13 -6.93
N ALA A 23 -3.70 -4.36 -7.41
CA ALA A 23 -4.47 -4.64 -8.62
C ALA A 23 -5.96 -4.31 -8.45
N LEU A 24 -6.55 -4.71 -7.33
CA LEU A 24 -7.95 -4.38 -7.00
C LEU A 24 -8.16 -2.87 -6.88
N TYR A 25 -7.28 -2.17 -6.17
CA TYR A 25 -7.34 -0.72 -6.06
C TYR A 25 -7.34 -0.03 -7.43
N ASN A 26 -6.44 -0.44 -8.33
CA ASN A 26 -6.35 0.17 -9.67
C ASN A 26 -7.54 -0.16 -10.58
N ALA A 27 -8.20 -1.30 -10.37
CA ALA A 27 -9.39 -1.68 -11.12
C ALA A 27 -10.66 -0.98 -10.59
N ASP A 28 -10.85 -0.96 -9.27
CA ASP A 28 -12.12 -0.63 -8.66
C ASP A 28 -12.26 0.86 -8.29
N VAL A 29 -11.18 1.52 -7.87
CA VAL A 29 -11.23 2.93 -7.42
C VAL A 29 -11.66 3.89 -8.53
N PRO A 30 -11.14 3.81 -9.77
CA PRO A 30 -11.63 4.66 -10.87
C PRO A 30 -13.12 4.46 -11.15
N VAL A 31 -13.58 3.21 -11.08
CA VAL A 31 -14.99 2.85 -11.31
C VAL A 31 -15.87 3.46 -10.22
N ILE A 32 -15.47 3.38 -8.95
CA ILE A 32 -16.19 3.98 -7.84
C ILE A 32 -16.24 5.51 -8.00
N LEU A 33 -15.12 6.16 -8.31
CA LEU A 33 -15.05 7.61 -8.48
C LEU A 33 -15.93 8.11 -9.64
N GLN A 34 -15.95 7.41 -10.77
CA GLN A 34 -16.74 7.83 -11.93
C GLN A 34 -18.22 7.48 -11.77
N SER A 35 -18.54 6.26 -11.32
CA SER A 35 -19.92 5.76 -11.26
C SER A 35 -20.70 6.31 -10.06
N GLN A 36 -20.07 6.45 -8.89
CA GLN A 36 -20.75 6.86 -7.65
C GLN A 36 -20.64 8.37 -7.42
N PHE A 37 -19.47 8.95 -7.66
CA PHE A 37 -19.24 10.38 -7.42
C PHE A 37 -19.44 11.24 -8.68
N GLY A 38 -19.78 10.65 -9.82
CA GLY A 38 -20.01 11.36 -11.09
C GLY A 38 -18.77 12.13 -11.57
N MET A 39 -17.58 11.73 -11.13
CA MET A 39 -16.36 12.49 -11.31
C MET A 39 -15.88 12.41 -12.76
N SER A 40 -15.40 13.52 -13.33
CA SER A 40 -14.88 13.52 -14.69
C SER A 40 -13.62 12.65 -14.84
N ASN A 41 -13.35 12.15 -16.05
CA ASN A 41 -12.16 11.32 -16.33
C ASN A 41 -10.86 12.04 -15.95
N PHE A 42 -10.80 13.36 -16.14
CA PHE A 42 -9.65 14.16 -15.77
C PHE A 42 -9.43 14.18 -14.26
N ALA A 43 -10.48 14.43 -13.48
CA ALA A 43 -10.39 14.50 -12.03
C ALA A 43 -10.10 13.13 -11.40
N THR A 44 -10.68 12.05 -11.93
CA THR A 44 -10.37 10.67 -11.55
C THR A 44 -8.90 10.35 -11.84
N GLY A 45 -8.40 10.71 -13.03
CA GLY A 45 -7.00 10.52 -13.41
C GLY A 45 -6.03 11.28 -12.51
N TRP A 46 -6.40 12.48 -12.02
CA TRP A 46 -5.60 13.20 -11.03
C TRP A 46 -5.54 12.46 -9.69
N ILE A 47 -6.67 11.98 -9.16
CA ILE A 47 -6.68 11.20 -7.92
C ILE A 47 -5.79 9.95 -8.05
N MET A 48 -5.91 9.25 -9.17
CA MET A 48 -5.10 8.07 -9.49
C MET A 48 -3.64 8.38 -9.84
N ASN A 49 -3.22 9.65 -9.90
CA ASN A 49 -1.81 10.01 -10.05
C ASN A 49 -1.17 10.45 -8.73
N ILE A 50 -1.98 10.77 -7.71
CA ILE A 50 -1.48 11.18 -6.40
C ILE A 50 -0.66 10.04 -5.76
N ASP A 51 -1.07 8.79 -5.95
CA ASP A 51 -0.33 7.60 -5.50
C ASP A 51 1.07 7.50 -6.13
N ASN A 52 1.21 7.84 -7.41
CA ASN A 52 2.46 7.85 -8.14
C ASN A 52 3.38 8.98 -7.65
N ILE A 53 2.83 10.15 -7.36
CA ILE A 53 3.57 11.27 -6.75
C ILE A 53 4.08 10.86 -5.36
N PHE A 54 3.23 10.20 -4.56
CA PHE A 54 3.62 9.66 -3.27
C PHE A 54 4.66 8.55 -3.39
N ALA A 55 4.59 7.67 -4.39
CA ALA A 55 5.61 6.66 -4.61
C ALA A 55 6.98 7.31 -4.87
N VAL A 56 7.05 8.32 -5.74
CA VAL A 56 8.31 9.03 -6.02
C VAL A 56 8.84 9.79 -4.80
N THR A 57 7.96 10.36 -3.97
CA THR A 57 8.36 11.24 -2.87
C THR A 57 8.56 10.50 -1.54
N LEU A 58 7.59 9.69 -1.11
CA LEU A 58 7.61 9.01 0.19
C LEU A 58 8.59 7.85 0.24
N ILE A 59 8.78 7.09 -0.85
CA ILE A 59 9.73 5.96 -0.85
C ILE A 59 11.14 6.39 -0.45
N PRO A 60 11.78 7.41 -1.08
CA PRO A 60 13.13 7.82 -0.69
C PRO A 60 13.18 8.46 0.70
N ILE A 61 12.14 9.20 1.11
CA ILE A 61 12.07 9.81 2.45
C ILE A 61 12.01 8.72 3.52
N ILE A 62 11.10 7.76 3.37
CA ILE A 62 10.93 6.64 4.30
C ILE A 62 12.15 5.73 4.27
N ALA A 63 12.76 5.50 3.10
CA ALA A 63 14.01 4.74 3.00
C ALA A 63 15.14 5.40 3.79
N ALA A 64 15.38 6.71 3.59
CA ALA A 64 16.40 7.46 4.30
C ALA A 64 16.12 7.56 5.81
N TYR A 65 14.84 7.66 6.20
CA TYR A 65 14.44 7.66 7.61
C TYR A 65 14.61 6.27 8.25
N SER A 66 14.26 5.19 7.54
CA SER A 66 14.41 3.81 7.99
C SER A 66 15.87 3.44 8.26
N ASP A 67 16.81 3.99 7.49
CA ASP A 67 18.23 3.75 7.70
C ASP A 67 18.78 4.36 9.01
N LYS A 68 18.15 5.43 9.52
CA LYS A 68 18.53 6.08 10.80
C LYS A 68 17.89 5.41 12.01
N VAL A 69 16.83 4.63 11.83
CA VAL A 69 16.11 3.97 12.92
C VAL A 69 16.75 2.62 13.24
N SER A 70 17.29 2.49 14.45
CA SER A 70 17.81 1.23 14.98
C SER A 70 16.91 0.73 16.10
N THR A 71 16.19 -0.37 15.85
CA THR A 71 15.38 -1.04 16.88
C THR A 71 15.84 -2.50 17.05
N LYS A 72 15.46 -3.13 18.17
CA LYS A 72 15.77 -4.53 18.47
C LYS A 72 15.23 -5.52 17.43
N ILE A 73 14.22 -5.12 16.65
CA ILE A 73 13.53 -5.97 15.65
C ILE A 73 14.13 -5.74 14.23
N GLY A 74 15.03 -4.77 14.08
CA GLY A 74 15.68 -4.42 12.82
C GLY A 74 15.36 -3.00 12.33
N ARG A 75 16.02 -2.57 11.25
CA ARG A 75 15.89 -1.20 10.71
C ARG A 75 14.61 -0.96 9.90
N ARG A 76 14.15 -2.01 9.19
CA ARG A 76 12.99 -1.96 8.27
C ARG A 76 11.72 -2.58 8.84
N MET A 77 11.86 -3.51 9.79
CA MET A 77 10.74 -4.23 10.40
C MET A 77 9.74 -3.34 11.15
N PRO A 78 10.13 -2.27 11.88
CA PRO A 78 9.17 -1.40 12.55
C PRO A 78 8.15 -0.79 11.58
N PHE A 79 8.63 -0.27 10.44
CA PHE A 79 7.78 0.34 9.42
C PHE A 79 6.83 -0.67 8.77
N ILE A 80 7.30 -1.90 8.54
CA ILE A 80 6.49 -2.98 7.98
C ILE A 80 5.40 -3.41 8.97
N ILE A 81 5.78 -3.63 10.24
CA ILE A 81 4.87 -4.10 11.29
C ILE A 81 3.79 -3.05 11.62
N THR A 82 4.09 -1.76 11.51
CA THR A 82 3.09 -0.70 11.71
C THR A 82 2.28 -0.43 10.44
N GLY A 83 2.93 -0.39 9.29
CA GLY A 83 2.33 0.00 8.01
C GLY A 83 1.41 -1.07 7.43
N MET A 84 1.79 -2.35 7.48
CA MET A 84 0.98 -3.44 6.92
C MET A 84 -0.37 -3.61 7.62
N PRO A 85 -0.48 -3.66 8.96
CA PRO A 85 -1.78 -3.76 9.62
C PRO A 85 -2.63 -2.53 9.39
N LEU A 86 -2.01 -1.34 9.37
CA LEU A 86 -2.72 -0.09 9.10
C LEU A 86 -3.33 -0.10 7.69
N MET A 87 -2.56 -0.49 6.67
CA MET A 87 -3.04 -0.70 5.31
C MET A 87 -4.18 -1.73 5.27
N ALA A 88 -4.02 -2.86 5.96
CA ALA A 88 -5.04 -3.91 6.00
C ALA A 88 -6.35 -3.41 6.61
N VAL A 89 -6.30 -2.63 7.69
CA VAL A 89 -7.48 -2.02 8.31
C VAL A 89 -8.14 -1.03 7.36
N PHE A 90 -7.39 -0.10 6.76
CA PHE A 90 -7.97 0.86 5.83
C PHE A 90 -8.59 0.20 4.61
N PHE A 91 -7.93 -0.83 4.05
CA PHE A 91 -8.47 -1.58 2.92
C PHE A 91 -9.72 -2.39 3.31
N ALA A 92 -9.73 -3.00 4.50
CA ALA A 92 -10.91 -3.71 5.01
C ALA A 92 -12.11 -2.80 5.31
N LEU A 93 -11.87 -1.50 5.52
CA LEU A 93 -12.91 -0.49 5.70
C LEU A 93 -13.50 0.01 4.37
N VAL A 94 -12.83 -0.18 3.23
CA VAL A 94 -13.34 0.29 1.92
C VAL A 94 -14.75 -0.23 1.62
N PRO A 95 -15.10 -1.52 1.84
CA PRO A 95 -16.46 -2.01 1.61
C PRO A 95 -17.49 -1.50 2.63
N TRP A 96 -17.04 -0.97 3.77
CA TRP A 96 -17.90 -0.47 4.85
C TRP A 96 -18.21 1.02 4.72
N ILE A 97 -17.48 1.73 3.86
CA ILE A 97 -17.88 3.07 3.44
C ILE A 97 -19.24 2.88 2.74
N PRO A 98 -20.30 3.53 3.24
CA PRO A 98 -21.66 3.26 2.80
C PRO A 98 -21.77 3.47 1.29
N LEU A 99 -21.78 2.34 0.57
CA LEU A 99 -22.18 2.21 -0.83
C LEU A 99 -23.72 2.26 -0.90
N PHE A 100 -24.31 3.30 -0.30
CA PHE A 100 -25.75 3.55 -0.29
C PHE A 100 -26.09 4.76 -1.15
#